data_AF-A0A1T5NVV6-F1
#
_entry.id   AF-A0A1T5NVV6-F1
#
_cell.length_a   1.000
_cell.length_b   1.000
_cell.length_c   1.000
_cell.angle_alpha   90.00
_cell.angle_beta   90.00
_cell.angle_gamma   90.00
#
_symmetry.space_group_name_H-M   'P 1'
#
loop_
_entity.id
_entity.type
_entity.pdbx_description
1 polymer ?
#
loop_
_entity_poly.entity_id
_entity_poly.type
_entity_poly.pdbx_seq_one_letter_code
_entity_poly.pdbx_strand_id
1 'polypeptide(L)'
;MKITTSKILPSINELSETLKQKFSGRYSYELFDFGNKQSIFVEKSAFVSIQVTKEENEIVIERMTKPSVLTTMFFLLDLITTGSGNLLHRLLPFYSEQRKLEQELGTFLKQEYN
;
A
#
# COMPACT_ATOMS: atom_id res chain seq x y z
N MET A 1 3.23 -2.72 -8.78
CA MET A 1 3.84 -4.02 -9.13
C MET A 1 2.78 -5.10 -9.22
N LYS A 2 2.91 -6.06 -10.14
CA LYS A 2 2.05 -7.24 -10.23
C LYS A 2 2.86 -8.52 -10.00
N ILE A 3 2.25 -9.49 -9.32
CA ILE A 3 2.82 -10.80 -9.05
C ILE A 3 1.78 -11.83 -9.49
N THR A 4 2.02 -12.47 -10.62
CA THR A 4 1.22 -13.61 -11.09
C THR A 4 1.73 -14.86 -10.39
N THR A 5 0.83 -15.72 -9.93
CA THR A 5 1.18 -16.98 -9.27
C THR A 5 0.47 -18.16 -9.92
N SER A 6 1.14 -19.33 -9.89
CA SER A 6 0.58 -20.62 -10.26
C SER A 6 -0.03 -21.37 -9.05
N LYS A 7 0.18 -20.86 -7.84
CA LYS A 7 -0.32 -21.43 -6.58
C LYS A 7 -1.67 -20.78 -6.24
N ILE A 8 -2.51 -21.53 -5.52
CA ILE A 8 -3.77 -20.98 -4.97
C ILE A 8 -3.41 -19.87 -4.00
N LEU A 9 -3.84 -18.64 -4.31
CA LEU A 9 -3.61 -17.49 -3.43
C LEU A 9 -4.44 -17.62 -2.14
N PRO A 10 -3.83 -17.35 -0.98
CA PRO A 10 -4.57 -17.30 0.27
C PRO A 10 -5.64 -16.20 0.22
N SER A 11 -6.61 -16.25 1.12
CA SER A 11 -7.56 -15.15 1.32
C SER A 11 -6.83 -13.84 1.67
N ILE A 12 -7.48 -12.70 1.48
CA ILE A 12 -6.89 -11.41 1.84
C ILE A 12 -6.57 -11.33 3.35
N ASN A 13 -7.37 -11.99 4.18
CA ASN A 13 -7.17 -12.04 5.63
C ASN A 13 -5.92 -12.85 5.98
N GLU A 14 -5.77 -14.03 5.39
CA GLU A 14 -4.56 -14.85 5.54
C GLU A 14 -3.32 -14.13 5.00
N LEU A 15 -3.43 -13.44 3.86
CA LEU A 15 -2.35 -12.62 3.32
C LEU A 15 -1.94 -11.51 4.31
N SER A 16 -2.92 -10.84 4.92
CA SER A 16 -2.70 -9.81 5.93
C SER A 16 -1.98 -10.38 7.15
N GLU A 17 -2.43 -11.53 7.66
CA GLU A 17 -1.77 -12.20 8.80
C GLU A 17 -0.34 -12.65 8.46
N THR A 18 -0.11 -13.22 7.28
CA THR A 18 1.24 -13.58 6.81
C THR A 18 2.16 -12.37 6.74
N LEU A 19 1.67 -11.24 6.23
CA LEU A 19 2.43 -9.99 6.18
C LEU A 19 2.71 -9.44 7.59
N LYS A 20 1.71 -9.44 8.48
CA LYS A 20 1.85 -9.02 9.88
C LYS A 20 2.88 -9.87 10.62
N GLN A 21 2.85 -11.18 10.44
CA GLN A 21 3.82 -12.09 11.04
C GLN A 21 5.24 -11.80 10.53
N LYS A 22 5.40 -11.63 9.21
CA LYS A 22 6.71 -11.39 8.60
C LYS A 22 7.35 -10.06 9.00
N PHE A 23 6.55 -8.99 9.06
CA PHE A 23 7.03 -7.63 9.32
C PHE A 23 6.47 -7.05 10.61
N SER A 24 6.26 -7.91 11.61
CA SER A 24 5.69 -7.53 12.90
C SER A 24 6.42 -6.34 13.52
N GLY A 25 5.65 -5.34 13.94
CA GLY A 25 6.16 -4.11 14.54
C GLY A 25 6.79 -3.10 13.58
N ARG A 26 6.85 -3.38 12.27
CA ARG A 26 7.42 -2.45 11.26
C ARG A 26 6.37 -1.64 10.52
N TYR A 27 5.21 -2.26 10.26
CA TYR A 27 4.12 -1.67 9.49
C TYR A 27 2.78 -1.87 10.21
N SER A 28 1.82 -0.99 9.93
CA SER A 28 0.41 -1.20 10.26
C SER A 28 -0.34 -1.74 9.04
N TYR A 29 -1.42 -2.47 9.33
CA TYR A 29 -2.18 -3.22 8.34
C TYR A 29 -3.66 -2.94 8.53
N GLU A 30 -4.31 -2.45 7.50
CA GLU A 30 -5.75 -2.23 7.51
C GLU A 30 -6.40 -2.92 6.32
N LEU A 31 -7.44 -3.70 6.60
CA LEU A 31 -8.25 -4.31 5.56
C LEU A 31 -9.19 -3.26 5.00
N PHE A 32 -9.28 -3.21 3.67
CA PHE A 32 -10.13 -2.30 2.95
C PHE A 32 -10.87 -3.06 1.85
N ASP A 33 -12.19 -3.07 1.98
CA ASP A 33 -13.11 -3.67 1.02
C ASP A 33 -13.78 -2.55 0.22
N PHE A 34 -13.68 -2.62 -1.11
CA PHE A 34 -14.34 -1.70 -2.02
C PHE A 34 -15.08 -2.47 -3.11
N GLY A 35 -16.41 -2.53 -2.98
CA GLY A 35 -17.25 -3.38 -3.81
C GLY A 35 -16.87 -4.85 -3.63
N ASN A 36 -16.52 -5.52 -4.73
CA ASN A 36 -16.11 -6.93 -4.71
C ASN A 36 -14.58 -7.12 -4.59
N LYS A 37 -13.82 -6.03 -4.46
CA LYS A 37 -12.35 -6.10 -4.32
C LYS A 37 -11.96 -5.92 -2.87
N GLN A 38 -11.19 -6.87 -2.36
CA GLN A 38 -10.60 -6.79 -1.03
C GLN A 38 -9.12 -6.45 -1.14
N SER A 39 -8.65 -5.56 -0.28
CA SER A 39 -7.29 -5.08 -0.28
C SER A 39 -6.78 -4.83 1.14
N ILE A 40 -5.46 -4.69 1.26
CA ILE A 40 -4.77 -4.38 2.51
C ILE A 40 -3.99 -3.10 2.27
N PHE A 41 -4.23 -2.08 3.09
CA PHE A 41 -3.28 -0.98 3.22
C PHE A 41 -2.16 -1.41 4.17
N VAL A 42 -0.94 -1.41 3.66
CA VAL A 42 0.28 -1.59 4.45
C VAL A 42 0.92 -0.23 4.62
N GLU A 43 0.97 0.24 5.86
CA GLU A 43 1.33 1.60 6.22
C GLU A 43 2.63 1.61 7.04
N LYS A 44 3.61 2.39 6.58
CA LYS A 44 4.81 2.72 7.35
C LYS A 44 4.63 4.04 8.11
N SER A 45 3.85 4.96 7.56
CA SER A 45 3.47 6.23 8.17
C SER A 45 2.25 6.81 7.46
N ALA A 46 1.68 7.90 7.98
CA ALA A 46 0.51 8.57 7.38
C ALA A 46 0.69 9.03 5.92
N PHE A 47 1.93 9.15 5.43
CA PHE A 47 2.23 9.53 4.03
C PHE A 47 2.91 8.41 3.23
N VAL A 48 3.29 7.31 3.88
CA VAL A 48 3.96 6.17 3.25
C VAL A 48 3.12 4.93 3.48
N SER A 49 2.31 4.60 2.48
CA SER A 49 1.54 3.38 2.44
C SER A 49 1.53 2.80 1.04
N ILE A 50 1.18 1.53 0.96
CA ILE A 50 0.89 0.85 -0.30
C ILE A 50 -0.38 0.02 -0.13
N GLN A 51 -1.11 -0.16 -1.22
CA GLN A 51 -2.28 -1.03 -1.28
C GLN A 51 -1.87 -2.36 -1.88
N VAL A 52 -2.25 -3.45 -1.22
CA VAL A 52 -2.05 -4.82 -1.71
C VAL A 52 -3.43 -5.40 -1.98
N THR A 53 -3.72 -5.67 -3.24
CA THR A 53 -5.02 -6.19 -3.70
C THR A 53 -4.83 -7.62 -4.20
N LYS A 54 -5.71 -8.51 -3.76
CA LYS A 54 -5.81 -9.86 -4.32
C LYS A 54 -6.79 -9.83 -5.51
N GLU A 55 -6.32 -10.29 -6.65
CA GLU A 55 -7.15 -10.71 -7.78
C GLU A 55 -7.01 -12.24 -7.95
N GLU A 56 -7.80 -12.87 -8.83
CA GLU A 56 -7.96 -14.34 -8.88
C GLU A 56 -6.64 -15.12 -8.79
N ASN A 57 -5.66 -14.77 -9.64
CA ASN A 57 -4.34 -15.38 -9.69
C ASN A 57 -3.19 -14.34 -9.61
N GLU A 58 -3.51 -13.12 -9.17
CA GLU A 58 -2.54 -12.02 -9.10
C GLU A 58 -2.58 -11.33 -7.74
N ILE A 59 -1.40 -10.95 -7.26
CA ILE A 59 -1.28 -9.95 -6.21
C ILE A 59 -0.84 -8.65 -6.87
N VAL A 60 -1.65 -7.61 -6.72
CA VAL A 60 -1.38 -6.27 -7.22
C VAL A 60 -0.92 -5.41 -6.04
N ILE A 61 0.24 -4.78 -6.17
CA ILE A 61 0.79 -3.86 -5.19
C ILE A 61 0.81 -2.46 -5.81
N GLU A 62 0.06 -1.52 -5.25
CA GLU A 62 -0.07 -0.17 -5.77
C GLU A 62 0.52 0.83 -4.77
N ARG A 63 1.31 1.78 -5.26
CA ARG A 63 1.82 2.89 -4.45
C ARG A 63 0.71 3.91 -4.26
N MET A 64 -0.16 3.63 -3.31
CA MET A 64 -1.28 4.48 -2.97
C MET A 64 -1.18 4.92 -1.53
N THR A 65 -1.17 6.24 -1.34
CA THR A 65 -1.34 6.82 -0.01
C THR A 65 -2.77 6.58 0.43
N LYS A 66 -2.95 5.99 1.62
CA LYS A 66 -4.26 5.77 2.18
C LYS A 66 -4.97 7.11 2.41
N PRO A 67 -6.24 7.25 2.00
CA PRO A 67 -7.02 8.44 2.32
C PRO A 67 -7.13 8.59 3.85
N SER A 68 -6.58 9.69 4.38
CA SER A 68 -6.67 10.05 5.80
C SER A 68 -7.00 11.54 5.97
N VAL A 69 -7.57 11.90 7.12
CA VAL A 69 -7.85 13.32 7.45
C VAL A 69 -6.58 14.15 7.36
N LEU A 70 -5.44 13.61 7.83
CA LEU A 70 -4.17 14.30 7.77
C LEU A 70 -3.73 14.55 6.32
N THR A 71 -3.74 13.53 5.47
CA THR A 71 -3.38 13.68 4.04
C THR A 71 -4.30 14.68 3.33
N THR A 72 -5.59 14.69 3.66
CA THR A 72 -6.56 15.65 3.11
C THR A 72 -6.31 17.06 3.61
N MET A 73 -5.99 17.25 4.90
CA MET A 73 -5.64 18.56 5.44
C MET A 73 -4.39 19.12 4.78
N PHE A 74 -3.35 18.31 4.59
CA PHE A 74 -2.15 18.74 3.88
C PHE A 74 -2.43 19.08 2.42
N PHE A 75 -3.33 18.33 1.76
CA PHE A 75 -3.80 18.66 0.40
C PHE A 75 -4.47 20.04 0.36
N LEU A 76 -5.43 20.27 1.25
CA LEU A 76 -6.16 21.54 1.31
C LEU A 76 -5.24 22.70 1.67
N LEU A 77 -4.30 22.51 2.59
CA LEU A 77 -3.33 23.52 2.95
C LEU A 77 -2.40 23.88 1.79
N ASP A 78 -1.94 22.88 1.03
CA ASP A 78 -1.11 23.11 -0.15
C ASP A 78 -1.86 23.88 -1.24
N LEU A 79 -3.13 23.52 -1.46
CA LEU A 79 -4.02 24.22 -2.37
C LEU A 79 -4.20 25.69 -1.97
N ILE A 80 -4.41 25.98 -0.68
CA ILE A 80 -4.57 27.35 -0.16
C ILE A 80 -3.26 28.14 -0.25
N THR A 81 -2.13 27.53 0.09
CA THR A 81 -0.85 28.26 0.25
C THR A 81 -0.10 28.47 -1.06
N THR A 82 -0.19 27.52 -2.00
CA THR A 82 0.57 27.60 -3.26
C THR A 82 -0.31 27.82 -4.49
N GLY A 83 -1.64 27.67 -4.35
CA GLY A 83 -2.59 27.74 -5.47
C GLY A 83 -2.43 26.62 -6.51
N SER A 84 -1.43 25.76 -6.36
CA SER A 84 -1.05 24.76 -7.36
C SER A 84 -1.77 23.43 -7.17
N GLY A 85 -2.19 23.12 -5.93
CA GLY A 85 -2.67 21.78 -5.57
C GLY A 85 -1.66 20.66 -5.86
N ASN A 86 -0.39 21.00 -6.16
CA ASN A 86 0.64 20.07 -6.59
C ASN A 86 1.33 19.42 -5.39
N LEU A 87 0.55 18.63 -4.66
CA LEU A 87 1.04 17.74 -3.61
C LEU A 87 2.15 16.81 -4.10
N LEU A 88 2.19 16.52 -5.40
CA LEU A 88 3.21 15.68 -6.02
C LEU A 88 4.62 16.12 -5.62
N HIS A 89 4.95 17.41 -5.66
CA HIS A 89 6.31 17.89 -5.39
C HIS A 89 6.69 17.79 -3.89
N ARG A 90 5.71 17.89 -2.98
CA ARG A 90 5.90 17.68 -1.54
C ARG A 90 5.83 16.21 -1.13
N LEU A 91 5.19 15.35 -1.93
CA LEU A 91 5.12 13.92 -1.71
C LEU A 91 6.27 13.13 -2.35
N LEU A 92 7.06 13.75 -3.23
CA LEU A 92 8.30 13.18 -3.79
C LEU A 92 9.20 12.48 -2.75
N PRO A 93 9.50 13.06 -1.57
CA PRO A 93 10.29 12.36 -0.55
C PRO A 93 9.65 11.03 -0.11
N PHE A 94 8.31 10.98 0.01
CA PHE A 94 7.58 9.77 0.38
C PHE A 94 7.50 8.75 -0.76
N TYR A 95 7.56 9.18 -2.03
CA TYR A 95 7.55 8.27 -3.17
C TYR A 95 8.74 7.29 -3.15
N SER A 96 9.91 7.76 -2.71
CA SER A 96 11.10 6.91 -2.55
C SER A 96 10.90 5.84 -1.47
N GLU A 97 10.25 6.20 -0.36
CA GLU A 97 9.94 5.29 0.75
C GLU A 97 8.82 4.31 0.37
N GLN A 98 7.81 4.75 -0.38
CA GLN A 98 6.78 3.88 -0.95
C GLN A 98 7.40 2.87 -1.93
N ARG A 99 8.41 3.26 -2.71
CA ARG A 99 9.15 2.34 -3.59
C ARG A 99 9.92 1.29 -2.78
N LYS A 100 10.59 1.67 -1.69
CA LYS A 100 11.26 0.71 -0.80
C LYS A 100 10.27 -0.27 -0.19
N LEU A 101 9.12 0.22 0.26
CA LEU A 101 8.04 -0.60 0.82
C LEU A 101 7.46 -1.57 -0.23
N GLU A 102 7.18 -1.10 -1.45
CA GLU A 102 6.74 -1.95 -2.57
C GLU A 102 7.77 -3.04 -2.89
N GLN A 103 9.06 -2.69 -2.94
CA GLN A 103 10.13 -3.65 -3.22
C GLN A 103 10.26 -4.70 -2.11
N GLU A 104 10.16 -4.30 -0.85
CA GLU A 104 10.27 -5.21 0.28
C GLU A 104 9.09 -6.19 0.33
N LEU A 105 7.85 -5.69 0.24
CA LEU A 105 6.68 -6.57 0.19
C LEU A 105 6.68 -7.43 -1.08
N GLY A 106 6.98 -6.83 -2.23
CA GLY A 106 6.97 -7.53 -3.51
C GLY A 106 8.02 -8.63 -3.59
N THR A 107 9.19 -8.44 -2.98
CA THR A 107 10.23 -9.48 -2.91
C THR A 107 9.77 -10.64 -2.04
N PHE A 108 9.24 -10.36 -0.85
CA PHE A 108 8.72 -11.39 0.04
C PHE A 108 7.57 -12.18 -0.60
N LEU A 109 6.57 -11.48 -1.14
CA LEU A 109 5.40 -12.13 -1.75
C LEU A 109 5.75 -12.93 -2.99
N LYS A 110 6.74 -12.49 -3.79
CA LYS A 110 7.28 -13.30 -4.88
C LYS A 110 7.97 -14.56 -4.38
N GLN A 111 8.73 -14.50 -3.30
CA GLN A 111 9.42 -15.68 -2.76
C GLN A 111 8.42 -16.69 -2.18
N GLU A 112 7.36 -16.20 -1.55
CA GLU A 112 6.35 -17.04 -0.90
C GLU A 112 5.43 -17.71 -1.94
N TYR A 113 4.98 -16.95 -2.94
CA TYR A 113 3.89 -17.37 -3.83
C TYR A 113 4.27 -17.57 -5.30
N ASN A 114 5.46 -17.19 -5.77
CA ASN A 114 5.96 -17.62 -7.08
C ASN A 114 6.66 -19.00 -6.97
#